data_AF-A0A444U3C0-F1
#
_entry.id   AF-A0A444U3C0-F1
#
_cell.length_a   1.000
_cell.length_b   1.000
_cell.length_c   1.000
_cell.angle_alpha   90.00
_cell.angle_beta   90.00
_cell.angle_gamma   90.00
#
_symmetry.space_group_name_H-M   'P 1'
#
loop_
_entity.id
_entity.type
_entity.pdbx_description
1 polymer ?
#
loop_
_entity_poly.entity_id
_entity_poly.type
_entity_poly.pdbx_seq_one_letter_code
_entity_poly.pdbx_strand_id
1 'polypeptide(L)'
;MVSPGDRFEFAIDHASTFTDVFVRCPEGKECGQSMPRNQPLDTSLTVWIRVGTTVATNALLERKGEKMALLITRGFRDLLHISNQARPHLFDL
;
A
#
# COMPACT_ATOMS: atom_id res chain seq x y z
N MET A 1 -3.67 -32.56 -0.12
CA MET A 1 -3.70 -31.43 0.84
C MET A 1 -2.34 -30.75 0.71
N VAL A 2 -2.27 -29.50 0.25
CA VAL A 2 -1.01 -28.83 -0.13
C VAL A 2 -0.35 -28.22 1.12
N SER A 3 0.90 -28.60 1.41
CA SER A 3 1.63 -28.11 2.60
C SER A 3 1.95 -26.60 2.51
N PRO A 4 2.15 -25.89 3.62
CA PRO A 4 2.47 -24.45 3.61
C PRO A 4 3.73 -24.09 2.80
N GLY A 5 4.68 -25.02 2.68
CA GLY A 5 5.91 -24.88 1.88
C GLY A 5 5.77 -25.25 0.41
N ASP A 6 4.55 -25.51 -0.09
CA ASP A 6 4.27 -25.87 -1.49
C ASP A 6 3.61 -24.72 -2.28
N ARG A 7 3.69 -23.48 -1.77
CA ARG A 7 2.83 -22.38 -2.22
C ARG A 7 3.57 -21.09 -2.56
N PHE A 8 3.02 -20.34 -3.50
CA PHE A 8 3.58 -19.07 -3.96
C PHE A 8 3.10 -17.90 -3.10
N GLU A 9 3.99 -16.94 -2.89
CA GLU A 9 3.68 -15.66 -2.26
C GLU A 9 4.09 -14.50 -3.17
N PHE A 10 3.22 -13.51 -3.25
CA PHE A 10 3.41 -12.34 -4.10
C PHE A 10 3.52 -11.09 -3.23
N ALA A 11 4.50 -10.25 -3.53
CA ALA A 11 4.56 -8.88 -3.08
C ALA A 11 4.54 -7.96 -4.29
N ILE A 12 3.54 -7.10 -4.37
CA ILE A 12 3.31 -6.17 -5.47
C ILE A 12 3.45 -4.76 -4.89
N ASP A 13 4.32 -3.94 -5.44
CA ASP A 13 4.41 -2.52 -5.12
C ASP A 13 4.04 -1.70 -6.35
N HIS A 14 2.89 -1.02 -6.30
CA HIS A 14 2.42 -0.15 -7.36
C HIS A 14 2.73 1.31 -7.04
N ALA A 15 3.81 1.82 -7.63
CA ALA A 15 4.23 3.21 -7.53
C ALA A 15 3.71 4.06 -8.70
N SER A 16 4.04 5.36 -8.71
CA SER A 16 3.56 6.28 -9.75
C SER A 16 4.08 5.97 -11.16
N THR A 17 5.26 5.35 -11.27
CA THR A 17 5.97 5.19 -12.56
C THR A 17 6.13 3.74 -12.97
N PHE A 18 6.27 2.83 -12.00
CA PHE A 18 6.53 1.42 -12.24
C PHE A 18 5.82 0.57 -11.18
N THR A 19 5.69 -0.71 -11.49
CA THR A 19 5.15 -1.72 -10.58
C THR A 19 6.20 -2.81 -10.40
N ASP A 20 6.62 -3.00 -9.16
CA ASP A 20 7.53 -4.07 -8.79
C ASP A 20 6.72 -5.28 -8.33
N VAL A 21 7.08 -6.46 -8.84
CA VAL A 21 6.44 -7.73 -8.46
C VAL A 21 7.53 -8.69 -8.03
N PHE A 22 7.45 -9.13 -6.79
CA PHE A 22 8.31 -10.14 -6.21
C PHE A 22 7.52 -11.42 -5.97
N VAL A 23 8.13 -12.55 -6.32
CA VAL A 23 7.51 -13.87 -6.15
C VAL A 23 8.44 -14.78 -5.37
N ARG A 24 7.95 -15.22 -4.21
CA ARG A 24 8.60 -16.27 -3.43
C ARG A 24 8.01 -17.62 -3.81
N CYS A 25 8.89 -18.52 -4.25
CA CYS A 25 8.54 -19.89 -4.56
C CYS A 25 8.26 -20.68 -3.26
N PRO A 26 7.49 -21.77 -3.37
CA PRO A 26 7.28 -22.76 -2.31
C PRO A 26 8.51 -23.09 -1.44
N GLU A 27 9.66 -23.30 -2.08
CA GLU A 27 10.94 -23.66 -1.45
C GLU A 27 11.64 -22.50 -0.73
N GLY A 28 11.00 -21.33 -0.61
CA GLY A 28 11.53 -20.14 0.04
C GLY A 28 12.55 -19.34 -0.80
N LYS A 29 12.80 -19.75 -2.05
CA LYS A 29 13.70 -19.06 -2.99
C LYS A 29 12.95 -18.10 -3.90
N GLU A 30 13.67 -17.13 -4.46
CA GLU A 30 13.17 -16.31 -5.55
C GLU A 30 12.94 -17.19 -6.78
N CYS A 31 11.72 -17.14 -7.34
CA CYS A 31 11.45 -17.84 -8.58
C CYS A 31 12.14 -17.11 -9.73
N GLY A 32 13.25 -17.63 -10.26
CA GLY A 32 13.84 -17.15 -11.52
C GLY A 32 13.01 -17.49 -12.78
N GLN A 33 11.71 -17.75 -12.61
CA GLN A 33 10.84 -18.22 -13.67
C GLN A 33 10.18 -17.03 -14.38
N SER A 34 10.40 -16.92 -15.68
CA SER A 34 9.78 -15.87 -16.51
C SER A 34 8.27 -16.09 -16.58
N MET A 35 7.49 -15.09 -16.15
CA MET A 35 6.03 -15.11 -16.25
C MET A 35 5.58 -14.39 -17.54
N PRO A 36 4.74 -15.03 -18.38
CA PRO A 36 4.26 -14.41 -19.61
C PRO A 36 3.38 -13.19 -19.32
N ARG A 37 3.63 -12.06 -20.01
CA ARG A 37 2.74 -10.89 -19.97
C ARG A 37 1.40 -11.25 -20.63
N ASN A 38 0.29 -10.74 -20.09
CA ASN A 38 -1.09 -10.91 -20.59
C ASN A 38 -1.69 -12.33 -20.51
N GLN A 39 -1.14 -13.21 -19.66
CA GLN A 39 -1.81 -14.44 -19.27
C GLN A 39 -2.26 -14.35 -17.81
N PRO A 40 -3.50 -14.76 -17.48
CA PRO A 40 -3.93 -14.91 -16.10
C PRO A 40 -2.99 -15.87 -15.38
N LEU A 41 -2.51 -15.46 -14.21
CA LEU A 41 -1.71 -16.33 -13.35
C LEU A 41 -2.61 -17.37 -12.70
N ASP A 42 -2.19 -18.64 -12.71
CA ASP A 42 -2.87 -19.68 -11.94
C ASP A 42 -2.67 -19.41 -10.44
N THR A 43 -3.75 -18.97 -9.79
CA THR A 43 -3.76 -18.57 -8.37
C THR A 43 -4.10 -19.72 -7.43
N SER A 44 -4.35 -20.92 -7.94
CA SER A 44 -4.73 -22.09 -7.14
C SER A 44 -3.67 -22.50 -6.10
N LEU A 45 -2.40 -22.13 -6.35
CA LEU A 45 -1.26 -22.35 -5.47
C LEU A 45 -0.82 -21.09 -4.69
N THR A 46 -1.55 -19.98 -4.81
CA THR A 46 -1.26 -18.73 -4.11
C THR A 46 -1.91 -18.71 -2.74
N VAL A 47 -1.13 -18.47 -1.67
CA VAL A 47 -1.67 -18.31 -0.30
C VAL A 47 -2.03 -16.87 -0.02
N TRP A 48 -1.14 -15.98 -0.44
CA TRP A 48 -1.11 -14.62 0.07
C TRP A 48 -0.52 -13.68 -0.98
N ILE A 49 -1.18 -12.54 -1.15
CA ILE A 49 -0.71 -11.41 -1.94
C ILE A 49 -0.59 -10.21 -1.01
N ARG A 50 0.61 -9.63 -0.92
CA ARG A 50 0.83 -8.31 -0.32
C ARG A 50 0.81 -7.29 -1.43
N VAL A 51 -0.02 -6.27 -1.29
CA VAL A 51 -0.05 -5.13 -2.21
C VAL A 51 0.29 -3.87 -1.43
N GLY A 52 1.39 -3.23 -1.81
CA GLY A 52 1.72 -1.86 -1.46
C GLY A 52 1.37 -0.95 -2.63
N THR A 53 0.90 0.27 -2.34
CA THR A 53 0.68 1.27 -3.39
C THR A 53 0.88 2.68 -2.86
N THR A 54 1.36 3.58 -3.73
CA THR A 54 1.51 5.00 -3.44
C THR A 54 0.30 5.84 -3.87
N VAL A 55 -0.75 5.25 -4.44
CA VAL A 55 -1.92 5.97 -4.95
C VAL A 55 -2.55 6.88 -3.91
N ALA A 56 -2.76 6.39 -2.68
CA ALA A 56 -3.37 7.18 -1.61
C ALA A 56 -2.47 8.35 -1.17
N THR A 57 -1.16 8.11 -1.05
CA THR A 57 -0.18 9.13 -0.67
C THR A 57 -0.07 10.21 -1.75
N ASN A 58 -0.03 9.82 -3.02
CA ASN A 58 0.04 10.76 -4.14
C ASN A 58 -1.25 11.58 -4.23
N ALA A 59 -2.42 10.94 -4.09
CA ALA A 59 -3.69 11.63 -4.03
C ALA A 59 -3.72 12.66 -2.89
N LEU A 60 -3.18 12.33 -1.72
CA LEU A 60 -3.06 13.25 -0.59
C LEU A 60 -2.12 14.43 -0.89
N LEU A 61 -0.91 14.16 -1.39
CA LEU A 61 0.10 15.17 -1.68
C LEU A 61 -0.34 16.13 -2.80
N GLU A 62 -0.98 15.60 -3.84
CA GLU A 62 -1.49 16.37 -4.97
C GLU A 62 -2.87 16.98 -4.68
N ARG A 63 -3.42 16.78 -3.47
CA ARG A 63 -4.76 17.22 -3.06
C ARG A 63 -5.87 16.75 -4.01
N LYS A 64 -5.70 15.58 -4.63
CA LYS A 64 -6.67 14.92 -5.50
C LYS A 64 -7.57 13.98 -4.69
N GLY A 65 -8.40 14.58 -3.83
CA GLY A 65 -9.43 13.87 -3.07
C GLY A 65 -10.83 14.33 -3.44
N GLU A 66 -11.83 13.63 -2.91
CA GLU A 66 -13.23 14.02 -3.02
C GLU A 66 -13.60 15.09 -1.98
N LYS A 67 -14.69 15.83 -2.22
CA LYS A 67 -15.23 16.78 -1.25
C LYS A 67 -15.76 16.03 -0.03
N MET A 68 -15.21 16.33 1.15
CA MET A 68 -15.59 15.71 2.41
C MET A 68 -16.17 16.75 3.38
N ALA A 69 -17.06 16.31 4.28
CA ALA A 69 -17.58 17.11 5.38
C ALA A 69 -17.13 16.53 6.73
N LEU A 70 -16.80 17.40 7.69
CA LEU A 70 -16.49 17.02 9.07
C LEU A 70 -17.70 17.31 9.96
N LEU A 71 -18.27 16.28 10.58
CA LEU A 71 -19.26 16.44 11.64
C LEU A 71 -18.57 16.37 13.00
N ILE A 72 -18.78 17.37 13.85
CA ILE A 72 -18.07 17.49 15.11
C ILE A 72 -18.96 18.12 16.20
N THR A 73 -18.65 17.84 17.46
CA THR A 73 -19.36 18.39 18.61
C THR A 73 -19.30 19.92 18.61
N ARG A 74 -20.40 20.58 19.00
CA ARG A 74 -20.46 22.04 19.15
C ARG A 74 -19.34 22.52 20.06
N GLY A 75 -18.63 23.56 19.62
CA GLY A 75 -17.48 24.11 20.35
C GLY A 75 -16.11 23.60 19.88
N PHE A 76 -16.05 22.61 18.98
CA PHE A 76 -14.80 21.97 18.53
C PHE A 76 -14.47 22.19 17.05
N ARG A 77 -15.02 23.23 16.42
CA ARG A 77 -14.84 23.53 14.98
C ARG A 77 -13.36 23.59 14.56
N ASP A 78 -12.51 24.11 15.43
CA ASP A 78 -11.11 24.42 15.10
C ASP A 78 -10.15 23.27 15.39
N LEU A 79 -10.63 22.08 15.78
CA LEU A 79 -9.76 20.96 16.15
C LEU A 79 -8.77 20.56 15.05
N LEU A 80 -9.17 20.58 13.77
CA LEU A 80 -8.24 20.27 12.67
C LEU A 80 -7.23 21.38 12.40
N HIS A 81 -7.56 22.64 12.71
CA HIS A 81 -6.65 23.77 12.55
C HIS A 81 -5.65 23.88 13.70
N ILE A 82 -6.11 23.66 14.94
CA ILE A 82 -5.26 23.61 16.14
C ILE A 82 -4.38 22.36 16.11
N SER A 83 -4.90 21.27 15.52
CA SER A 83 -4.22 19.98 15.44
C SER A 83 -3.76 19.53 16.84
N ASN A 84 -2.54 19.01 16.96
CA ASN A 84 -1.94 18.57 18.22
C ASN A 84 -1.00 19.62 18.85
N GLN A 85 -1.08 20.90 18.45
CA GLN A 85 -0.09 21.93 18.79
C GLN A 85 1.37 21.51 18.53
N ALA A 86 1.63 20.57 17.60
CA ALA A 86 2.99 20.26 17.18
C ALA A 86 3.62 21.56 16.66
N ARG A 87 4.62 22.09 17.38
CA ARG A 87 5.41 23.23 16.92
C ARG A 87 6.37 22.70 15.86
N PRO A 88 6.17 22.99 14.56
CA PRO A 88 7.02 22.44 13.51
C PRO A 88 8.47 22.95 13.61
N HIS A 89 8.64 24.09 14.29
CA HIS A 89 9.91 24.77 14.54
C HIS A 89 10.16 24.91 16.05
N LEU A 90 10.08 23.80 16.79
CA LEU A 90 10.20 23.80 18.25
C LEU A 90 11.54 24.39 18.77
N PHE A 91 12.56 24.47 17.91
CA PHE A 91 13.93 24.91 18.24
C PHE A 91 14.51 25.99 17.30
N ASP A 92 13.70 26.63 16.47
CA ASP A 92 14.19 27.80 15.72
C ASP A 92 14.28 28.98 16.70
N LEU A 93 15.48 29.22 17.21
CA LEU A 93 15.91 30.30 18.11
C LEU A 93 16.28 31.57 17.34
#